data_AF-A0A2P4QSV2-F1
#
_entry.id   AF-A0A2P4QSV2-F1
#
_cell.length_a   1.000
_cell.length_b   1.000
_cell.length_c   1.000
_cell.angle_alpha   90.00
_cell.angle_beta   90.00
_cell.angle_gamma   90.00
#
_symmetry.space_group_name_H-M   'P 1'
#
loop_
_entity.id
_entity.type
_entity.pdbx_description
1 polymer ?
#
loop_
_entity_poly.entity_id
_entity_poly.type
_entity_poly.pdbx_seq_one_letter_code
_entity_poly.pdbx_strand_id
1 'polypeptide(L)'
;MTEVPEKPTWSVRSLLPPIITCSDTTSKPIISQEEYKSLLKLSNLRSTSPTEDSQLIQDINLLCYFVKLIQDVDVTNVKPMRSILEDGINLNLYDEEEEEENEEDKNENQGRELLKRANVLYKEFYVVKT
;
A
#
# COMPACT_ATOMS: atom_id res chain seq x y z
N MET A 1 -34.35 -22.71 -12.54
CA MET A 1 -33.41 -23.83 -12.31
C MET A 1 -32.06 -23.33 -12.79
N THR A 2 -31.15 -22.99 -11.89
CA THR A 2 -29.83 -22.43 -12.24
C THR A 2 -28.90 -23.59 -12.60
N GLU A 3 -28.67 -23.80 -13.90
CA GLU A 3 -27.72 -24.80 -14.39
C GLU A 3 -26.29 -24.36 -14.03
N VAL A 4 -25.62 -25.15 -13.20
CA VAL A 4 -24.21 -24.95 -12.86
C VAL A 4 -23.39 -25.55 -14.00
N PRO A 5 -22.50 -24.78 -14.65
CA PRO A 5 -21.71 -25.28 -15.76
C PRO A 5 -20.77 -26.40 -15.28
N GLU A 6 -20.73 -27.53 -16.01
CA GLU A 6 -19.90 -28.71 -15.69
C GLU A 6 -18.39 -28.41 -15.72
N LYS A 7 -17.98 -27.33 -16.40
CA LYS A 7 -16.61 -26.85 -16.47
C LYS A 7 -16.56 -25.36 -16.08
N PRO A 8 -15.60 -24.92 -15.27
CA PRO A 8 -15.44 -23.51 -14.97
C PRO A 8 -15.07 -22.76 -16.26
N THR A 9 -15.96 -21.87 -16.73
CA THR A 9 -15.75 -21.07 -17.96
C THR A 9 -14.54 -20.14 -17.84
N TRP A 10 -14.16 -19.78 -16.61
CA TRP A 10 -13.00 -18.97 -16.31
C TRP A 10 -12.41 -19.43 -14.97
N SER A 11 -11.08 -19.43 -14.89
CA SER A 11 -10.38 -19.62 -13.63
C SER A 11 -9.49 -18.41 -13.38
N VAL A 12 -9.33 -18.00 -12.12
CA VAL A 12 -8.37 -16.93 -11.79
C VAL A 12 -6.94 -17.36 -12.18
N ARG A 13 -6.65 -18.66 -12.18
CA ARG A 13 -5.37 -19.22 -12.62
C ARG A 13 -5.08 -18.97 -14.10
N SER A 14 -6.10 -18.91 -14.97
CA SER A 14 -5.90 -18.57 -16.38
C SER A 14 -5.60 -17.08 -16.62
N LEU A 15 -5.75 -16.23 -15.59
CA LEU A 15 -5.34 -14.83 -15.60
C LEU A 15 -3.93 -14.62 -15.05
N LEU A 16 -3.25 -15.68 -14.58
CA LEU A 16 -1.85 -15.62 -14.20
C LEU A 16 -0.99 -16.05 -15.40
N PRO A 17 0.25 -15.55 -15.52
CA PRO A 17 1.15 -16.05 -16.55
C PRO A 17 1.32 -17.56 -16.36
N PRO A 18 1.53 -18.35 -17.43
CA PRO A 18 1.84 -19.79 -17.32
C PRO A 18 3.14 -20.09 -16.54
N ILE A 19 3.86 -19.04 -16.10
CA ILE A 19 5.21 -19.01 -15.52
C ILE A 19 5.21 -19.29 -14.00
N ILE A 20 4.23 -20.02 -13.46
CA ILE A 20 4.34 -20.50 -12.07
C ILE A 20 5.42 -21.62 -11.96
N THR A 21 5.92 -22.13 -13.08
CA THR A 21 7.11 -22.99 -13.12
C THR A 21 8.31 -22.20 -13.64
N CYS A 22 9.24 -21.93 -12.73
CA CYS A 22 10.55 -21.32 -12.95
C CYS A 22 11.32 -22.00 -14.11
N SER A 23 11.15 -21.57 -15.36
CA SER A 23 12.02 -22.01 -16.48
C SER A 23 11.93 -21.15 -17.74
N ASP A 24 10.84 -20.42 -17.98
CA ASP A 24 10.69 -19.69 -19.25
C ASP A 24 11.35 -18.31 -19.18
N THR A 25 12.60 -18.27 -19.62
CA THR A 25 13.48 -17.09 -19.76
C THR A 25 12.99 -16.03 -20.77
N THR A 26 11.78 -16.16 -21.31
CA THR A 26 11.30 -15.34 -22.42
C THR A 26 10.46 -14.14 -21.95
N SER A 27 9.85 -14.19 -20.77
CA SER A 27 9.18 -13.01 -20.20
C SER A 27 10.17 -12.22 -19.36
N LYS A 28 10.59 -11.05 -19.87
CA LYS A 28 11.40 -10.12 -19.08
C LYS A 28 10.64 -9.76 -17.79
N PRO A 29 11.30 -9.73 -16.63
CA PRO A 29 10.68 -9.26 -15.41
C PRO A 29 10.21 -7.82 -15.61
N ILE A 30 9.02 -7.51 -15.08
CA ILE A 30 8.44 -6.16 -15.16
C ILE A 30 9.27 -5.19 -14.31
N ILE A 31 9.78 -5.67 -13.16
CA ILE A 31 10.61 -4.90 -12.24
C ILE A 31 12.04 -5.45 -12.21
N SER A 32 13.02 -4.54 -12.41
CA SER A 32 14.45 -4.78 -12.29
C SER A 32 14.92 -4.78 -10.83
N GLN A 33 16.08 -5.39 -10.56
CA GLN A 33 16.71 -5.37 -9.22
C GLN A 33 16.97 -3.94 -8.72
N GLU A 34 17.28 -3.00 -9.62
CA GLU A 34 17.54 -1.60 -9.27
C GLU A 34 16.26 -0.87 -8.87
N GLU A 35 15.16 -1.15 -9.56
CA GLU A 35 13.83 -0.63 -9.22
C GLU A 35 13.33 -1.21 -7.90
N TYR A 36 13.58 -2.50 -7.64
CA TYR A 36 13.30 -3.13 -6.36
C TYR A 36 14.03 -2.45 -5.21
N LYS A 37 15.34 -2.16 -5.35
CA LYS A 37 16.10 -1.41 -4.33
C LYS A 37 15.53 -0.01 -4.10
N SER A 38 15.08 0.64 -5.16
CA SER A 38 14.44 1.96 -5.08
C SER A 38 13.10 1.89 -4.36
N LEU A 39 12.31 0.85 -4.62
CA LEU A 39 11.04 0.58 -3.95
C LEU A 39 11.22 0.31 -2.45
N LEU A 40 12.24 -0.47 -2.07
CA LEU A 40 12.60 -0.67 -0.67
C LEU A 40 12.92 0.67 0.02
N LYS A 41 13.68 1.53 -0.65
CA LYS A 41 13.99 2.87 -0.13
C LYS A 41 12.73 3.73 0.04
N LEU A 42 11.82 3.72 -0.92
CA LEU A 42 10.56 4.49 -0.86
C LEU A 42 9.60 3.98 0.21
N SER A 43 9.57 2.66 0.41
CA SER A 43 8.77 2.02 1.47
C SER A 43 9.44 2.08 2.86
N ASN A 44 10.63 2.68 2.97
CA ASN A 44 11.45 2.68 4.18
C ASN A 44 11.74 1.27 4.74
N LEU A 45 11.82 0.27 3.87
CA LEU A 45 12.16 -1.11 4.20
C LEU A 45 13.65 -1.37 3.93
N ARG A 46 14.23 -2.30 4.69
CA ARG A 46 15.59 -2.81 4.45
C ARG A 46 15.53 -4.16 3.74
N SER A 47 16.54 -4.45 2.93
CA SER A 47 16.76 -5.81 2.40
C SER A 47 17.09 -6.74 3.57
N THR A 48 16.41 -7.88 3.64
CA THR A 48 16.53 -8.85 4.74
C THR A 48 17.47 -9.98 4.36
N SER A 49 17.25 -10.64 3.22
CA SER A 49 18.09 -11.71 2.70
C SER A 49 17.97 -11.86 1.17
N PRO A 50 19.01 -12.32 0.46
CA PRO A 50 18.94 -12.49 -1.00
C PRO A 50 17.83 -13.46 -1.47
N THR A 51 17.50 -14.46 -0.64
CA THR A 51 16.44 -15.42 -0.89
C THR A 51 15.06 -14.79 -0.80
N GLU A 52 14.80 -14.02 0.26
CA GLU A 52 13.52 -13.32 0.44
C GLU A 52 13.36 -12.19 -0.58
N ASP A 53 14.44 -11.46 -0.90
CA ASP A 53 14.43 -10.43 -1.93
C ASP A 53 14.02 -11.02 -3.29
N SER A 54 14.54 -12.20 -3.65
CA SER A 54 14.21 -12.88 -4.90
C SER A 54 12.74 -13.32 -4.94
N GLN A 55 12.22 -13.84 -3.82
CA GLN A 55 10.80 -14.19 -3.69
C GLN A 55 9.91 -12.95 -3.79
N LEU A 56 10.27 -11.86 -3.12
CA LEU A 56 9.50 -10.63 -3.13
C LEU A 56 9.48 -9.99 -4.53
N ILE A 57 10.58 -10.06 -5.27
CA ILE A 57 10.62 -9.63 -6.67
C ILE A 57 9.68 -10.48 -7.52
N GLN A 58 9.64 -11.80 -7.32
CA GLN A 58 8.71 -12.68 -8.01
C GLN A 58 7.26 -12.31 -7.71
N ASP A 59 6.91 -12.12 -6.43
CA ASP A 59 5.57 -11.74 -6.00
C ASP A 59 5.14 -10.38 -6.58
N ILE A 60 6.04 -9.39 -6.54
CA ILE A 60 5.80 -8.07 -7.12
C ILE A 60 5.53 -8.18 -8.62
N ASN A 61 6.33 -8.98 -9.36
CA ASN A 61 6.12 -9.18 -10.79
C ASN A 61 4.76 -9.83 -11.10
N LEU A 62 4.31 -10.78 -10.27
CA LEU A 62 2.99 -11.39 -10.39
C LEU A 62 1.87 -10.35 -10.16
N LEU A 63 2.01 -9.51 -9.13
CA LEU A 63 1.07 -8.43 -8.86
C LEU A 63 1.01 -7.41 -10.00
N CYS A 64 2.16 -7.00 -10.54
CA CYS A 64 2.23 -6.09 -11.68
C CYS A 64 1.54 -6.69 -12.92
N TYR A 65 1.73 -7.98 -13.18
CA TYR A 65 1.04 -8.66 -14.27
C TYR A 65 -0.47 -8.64 -14.08
N PHE A 66 -0.95 -8.99 -12.88
CA PHE A 66 -2.37 -8.98 -12.54
C PHE A 66 -2.99 -7.59 -12.76
N VAL A 67 -2.33 -6.53 -12.31
CA VAL A 67 -2.80 -5.15 -12.48
C VAL A 67 -2.76 -4.72 -13.95
N LYS A 68 -1.81 -5.21 -14.74
CA LYS A 68 -1.71 -4.88 -16.17
C LYS A 68 -2.96 -5.27 -16.95
N LEU A 69 -3.62 -6.38 -16.61
CA LEU A 69 -4.89 -6.79 -17.22
C LEU A 69 -6.02 -5.76 -17.01
N ILE A 70 -5.97 -4.96 -15.94
CA ILE A 70 -6.95 -3.91 -15.68
C ILE A 70 -6.75 -2.73 -16.66
N GLN A 71 -5.52 -2.52 -17.16
CA GLN A 71 -5.21 -1.44 -18.09
C GLN A 71 -5.81 -1.67 -19.49
N ASP A 72 -6.22 -2.90 -19.82
CA ASP A 72 -6.84 -3.23 -21.11
C ASP A 72 -8.30 -2.72 -21.20
N VAL A 73 -8.88 -2.25 -20.10
CA VAL A 73 -10.25 -1.72 -20.06
C VAL A 73 -10.28 -0.28 -20.58
N ASP A 74 -11.15 0.02 -21.54
CA ASP A 74 -11.36 1.38 -22.04
C ASP A 74 -12.00 2.26 -20.96
N VAL A 75 -11.25 3.28 -20.52
CA VAL A 75 -11.66 4.26 -19.51
C VAL A 75 -11.63 5.69 -20.05
N THR A 76 -11.61 5.89 -21.38
CA THR A 76 -11.37 7.19 -22.04
C THR A 76 -12.30 8.32 -21.56
N ASN A 77 -13.55 8.00 -21.21
CA ASN A 77 -14.57 8.97 -20.80
C ASN A 77 -14.98 8.88 -19.32
N VAL A 78 -14.17 8.23 -18.48
CA VAL A 78 -14.49 8.01 -17.07
C VAL A 78 -13.61 8.89 -16.18
N LYS A 79 -14.23 9.70 -15.31
CA LYS A 79 -13.51 10.49 -14.29
C LYS A 79 -13.04 9.55 -13.16
N PRO A 80 -11.77 9.63 -12.72
CA PRO A 80 -11.30 8.84 -11.58
C PRO A 80 -12.09 9.14 -10.31
N MET A 81 -12.59 8.09 -9.67
CA MET A 81 -13.29 8.19 -8.39
C MET A 81 -12.26 8.32 -7.26
N ARG A 82 -12.31 9.43 -6.51
CA ARG A 82 -11.38 9.69 -5.39
C ARG A 82 -11.90 9.19 -4.04
N SER A 83 -13.22 9.25 -3.86
CA SER A 83 -13.93 8.81 -2.66
C SER A 83 -15.27 8.21 -3.07
N ILE A 84 -15.76 7.27 -2.27
CA ILE A 84 -17.13 6.74 -2.39
C ILE A 84 -18.15 7.80 -1.95
N LEU A 85 -17.75 8.68 -1.02
CA LEU A 85 -18.54 9.80 -0.55
C LEU A 85 -18.53 10.91 -1.60
N GLU A 86 -19.70 11.51 -1.82
CA GLU A 86 -19.86 12.57 -2.81
C GLU A 86 -18.96 13.77 -2.50
N ASP A 87 -18.39 14.38 -3.55
CA ASP A 87 -17.56 15.59 -3.42
C ASP A 87 -18.44 16.72 -2.86
N GLY A 88 -18.33 17.03 -1.57
CA GLY A 88 -19.05 18.13 -0.91
C GLY A 88 -19.73 17.79 0.41
N ILE A 89 -20.06 16.52 0.67
CA ILE A 89 -20.66 16.11 1.96
C ILE A 89 -19.66 16.06 3.12
N ASN A 90 -18.35 16.20 2.82
CA ASN A 90 -17.26 16.26 3.80
C ASN A 90 -16.42 17.53 3.68
N LEU A 91 -17.01 18.64 3.21
CA LEU A 91 -16.49 19.96 3.60
C LEU A 91 -16.94 20.21 5.04
N ASN A 92 -16.45 19.39 5.97
CA ASN A 92 -16.43 19.75 7.38
C ASN A 92 -15.39 20.86 7.45
N LEU A 93 -15.83 22.09 7.18
CA LEU A 93 -15.14 23.25 7.70
C LEU A 93 -15.14 23.01 9.21
N TYR A 94 -13.97 22.70 9.75
CA TYR A 94 -13.80 22.81 11.18
C TYR A 94 -14.02 24.28 11.47
N ASP A 95 -15.13 24.59 12.14
CA ASP A 95 -15.22 25.88 12.81
C ASP A 95 -14.02 25.90 13.76
N GLU A 96 -13.14 26.90 13.61
CA GLU A 96 -12.09 27.19 14.58
C GLU A 96 -12.76 27.73 15.85
N GLU A 97 -13.57 26.89 16.50
CA GLU A 97 -13.98 27.11 17.87
C GLU A 97 -12.71 26.95 18.70
N GLU A 98 -12.34 27.99 19.46
CA GLU A 98 -11.35 27.82 20.51
C GLU A 98 -11.88 26.72 21.41
N GLU A 99 -11.23 25.53 21.39
CA GLU A 99 -11.57 24.50 22.35
C GLU A 99 -11.44 25.14 23.73
N GLU A 100 -12.57 25.31 24.44
CA GLU A 100 -12.55 25.75 25.83
C GLU A 100 -11.82 24.65 26.61
N GLU A 101 -10.50 24.77 26.71
CA GLU A 101 -9.63 23.83 27.39
C GLU A 101 -10.09 23.74 28.86
N ASN A 102 -10.84 22.69 29.21
CA ASN A 102 -11.06 22.37 30.61
C ASN A 102 -9.68 22.16 31.24
N GLU A 103 -9.48 22.62 32.48
CA GLU A 103 -8.19 22.50 33.18
C GLU A 103 -7.68 21.04 33.29
N GLU A 104 -8.56 20.05 33.10
CA GLU A 104 -8.19 18.62 32.99
C GLU A 104 -7.56 18.26 31.63
N ASP A 105 -8.10 18.79 30.52
CA ASP A 105 -7.64 18.51 29.14
C ASP A 105 -6.31 19.20 28.82
N LYS A 106 -6.00 20.31 29.51
CA LYS A 106 -4.71 21.02 29.40
C LYS A 106 -3.52 20.12 29.72
N ASN A 107 -3.68 19.12 30.58
CA ASN A 107 -2.57 18.26 30.97
C ASN A 107 -2.34 17.07 30.02
N GLU A 108 -3.36 16.61 29.27
CA GLU A 108 -3.24 15.42 28.40
C GLU A 108 -2.42 15.68 27.12
N ASN A 109 -2.47 16.91 26.59
CA ASN A 109 -1.84 17.26 25.31
C ASN A 109 -0.48 17.97 25.45
N GLN A 110 0.06 18.06 26.66
CA GLN A 110 1.36 18.70 26.88
C GLN A 110 2.51 17.76 26.50
N GLY A 111 3.57 18.33 25.93
CA GLY A 111 4.66 17.62 25.25
C GLY A 111 5.29 16.44 26.02
N ARG A 112 5.23 16.41 27.35
CA ARG A 112 5.73 15.28 28.16
C ARG A 112 4.82 14.04 28.11
N GLU A 113 3.50 14.20 28.00
CA GLU A 113 2.55 13.10 27.81
C GLU A 113 2.76 12.39 26.47
N LEU A 114 3.06 13.17 25.43
CA LEU A 114 3.37 12.66 24.09
C LEU A 114 4.59 11.73 24.08
N LEU A 115 5.52 11.90 25.03
CA LEU A 115 6.75 11.11 25.11
C LEU A 115 6.57 9.79 25.86
N LYS A 116 5.44 9.57 26.57
CA LYS A 116 5.23 8.34 27.38
C LYS A 116 5.28 7.05 26.55
N ARG A 117 4.90 7.11 25.26
CA ARG A 117 4.90 5.97 24.33
C ARG A 117 6.20 5.83 23.54
N ALA A 118 7.13 6.78 23.66
CA ALA A 118 8.36 6.78 22.89
C ALA A 118 9.33 5.69 23.39
N ASN A 119 9.91 4.92 22.47
CA ASN A 119 10.87 3.87 22.83
C ASN A 119 12.25 4.45 23.21
N VAL A 120 12.66 5.56 22.59
CA VAL A 120 13.95 6.21 22.87
C VAL A 120 13.75 7.71 23.01
N LEU A 121 14.21 8.23 24.14
CA LEU A 121 14.14 9.64 24.49
C LEU A 121 15.52 10.16 24.89
N TYR A 122 15.77 11.42 24.59
CA TYR A 122 16.88 12.18 25.15
C TYR A 122 16.30 13.46 25.74
N LYS A 123 16.31 13.52 27.07
CA LYS A 123 15.63 14.57 27.85
C LYS A 123 14.14 14.61 27.47
N GLU A 124 13.73 15.65 26.74
CA GLU A 124 12.34 15.92 26.37
C GLU A 124 12.11 15.79 24.84
N PHE A 125 13.01 15.08 24.14
CA PHE A 125 12.94 14.96 22.68
C PHE A 125 13.01 13.50 22.23
N TYR A 126 12.33 13.23 21.11
CA TYR A 126 12.48 11.98 20.36
C TYR A 126 13.90 11.87 19.80
N VAL A 127 14.49 10.69 19.90
CA VAL A 127 15.81 10.41 19.36
C VAL A 127 15.68 9.56 18.11
N VAL A 128 16.09 10.11 16.98
CA VAL A 128 16.27 9.35 15.74
C VAL A 128 17.74 8.96 15.65
N LYS A 129 18.00 7.65 15.64
CA LYS A 129 19.35 7.13 15.36
C LYS A 129 19.58 7.28 13.86
N THR A 130 20.42 8.24 13.50
CA THR A 130 20.96 8.43 12.14
C THR A 130 22.07 7.45 11.85
#